data_AF-A0A7C6FIU9-F1
#
_entry.id   AF-A0A7C6FIU9-F1
#
_cell.length_a   1.000
_cell.length_b   1.000
_cell.length_c   1.000
_cell.angle_alpha   90.00
_cell.angle_beta   90.00
_cell.angle_gamma   90.00
#
_symmetry.space_group_name_H-M   'P 1'
#
loop_
_entity.id
_entity.type
_entity.pdbx_description
1 polymer ?
#
loop_
_entity_poly.entity_id
_entity_poly.type
_entity_poly.pdbx_seq_one_letter_code
_entity_poly.pdbx_strand_id
1 'polypeptide(L)'
;NVYEENEAPEFYRARKAMQYGNSLDDFVAIMKKHNNGGYANSWLLGDIKSGEIMRFELGLKFFNIERKKDGYFIGINAAFDDRIRNLECVGSNFVDIRKPSGSRRVRLTQLMNEYKGKINVEVAQRILADHYDVYLQKEKPGYRTIDSHYYLDAFEYVSTSGSHPVPFEPFGTLDGKVTDSQLAQQFAFWGRWGNSSGLEFNAQKFLSEHFQWEHLSGYLKDRPSQPWTLFQAGKIPK
;
A
#
# COMPACT_ATOMS: atom_id res chain seq x y z
N ASN A 1 -25.48 2.36 -8.50
CA ASN A 1 -24.48 3.45 -8.55
C ASN A 1 -23.25 3.02 -7.79
N VAL A 2 -22.06 3.23 -8.37
CA VAL A 2 -20.76 2.82 -7.80
C VAL A 2 -20.24 3.87 -6.79
N TYR A 3 -20.78 5.09 -6.84
CA TYR A 3 -20.47 6.23 -5.96
C TYR A 3 -21.66 7.21 -5.97
N GLU A 4 -21.66 8.20 -5.06
CA GLU A 4 -22.66 9.29 -4.97
C GLU A 4 -22.05 10.59 -5.52
N GLU A 5 -22.34 10.93 -6.77
CA GLU A 5 -21.70 12.03 -7.50
C GLU A 5 -21.85 13.44 -6.89
N ASN A 6 -22.90 13.65 -6.09
CA ASN A 6 -23.19 14.95 -5.46
C ASN A 6 -22.58 15.09 -4.05
N GLU A 7 -21.89 14.06 -3.57
CA GLU A 7 -21.22 14.07 -2.27
C GLU A 7 -19.73 14.37 -2.41
N ALA A 8 -19.03 14.59 -1.29
CA ALA A 8 -17.66 15.08 -1.31
C ALA A 8 -16.63 13.97 -1.65
N PRO A 9 -15.67 14.25 -2.54
CA PRO A 9 -14.62 13.30 -2.89
C PRO A 9 -13.66 13.04 -1.73
N GLU A 10 -13.08 11.84 -1.74
CA GLU A 10 -12.14 11.37 -0.70
C GLU A 10 -11.02 12.37 -0.44
N PHE A 11 -10.31 12.85 -1.46
CA PHE A 11 -9.16 13.72 -1.28
C PHE A 11 -9.50 15.01 -0.53
N TYR A 12 -10.70 15.56 -0.74
CA TYR A 12 -11.17 16.74 -0.01
C TYR A 12 -11.41 16.40 1.46
N ARG A 13 -12.09 15.28 1.72
CA ARG A 13 -12.38 14.81 3.08
C ARG A 13 -11.10 14.49 3.84
N ALA A 14 -10.14 13.80 3.21
CA ALA A 14 -8.86 13.44 3.82
C ALA A 14 -8.01 14.67 4.15
N ARG A 15 -7.91 15.63 3.22
CA ARG A 15 -7.23 16.91 3.45
C ARG A 15 -7.86 17.68 4.62
N LYS A 16 -9.19 17.75 4.66
CA LYS A 16 -9.93 18.41 5.73
C LYS A 16 -9.72 17.70 7.08
N ALA A 17 -9.75 16.38 7.10
CA ALA A 17 -9.55 15.57 8.30
C ALA A 17 -8.13 15.74 8.86
N MET A 18 -7.09 15.70 8.00
CA MET A 18 -5.70 15.92 8.39
C MET A 18 -5.42 17.35 8.86
N GLN A 19 -6.12 18.35 8.32
CA GLN A 19 -5.90 19.76 8.66
C GLN A 19 -6.65 20.21 9.92
N TYR A 20 -7.88 19.71 10.14
CA TYR A 20 -8.77 20.23 11.18
C TYR A 20 -9.15 19.20 12.25
N GLY A 21 -8.82 17.92 12.07
CA GLY A 21 -9.08 16.90 13.09
C GLY A 21 -8.06 16.98 14.23
N ASN A 22 -8.53 16.83 15.47
CA ASN A 22 -7.67 16.81 16.67
C ASN A 22 -7.57 15.42 17.30
N SER A 23 -8.35 14.46 16.81
CA SER A 23 -8.45 13.10 17.32
C SER A 23 -8.79 12.11 16.20
N LEU A 24 -8.64 10.81 16.50
CA LEU A 24 -9.08 9.73 15.61
C LEU A 24 -10.60 9.79 15.34
N ASP A 25 -11.40 10.22 16.32
CA ASP A 25 -12.84 10.40 16.16
C ASP A 25 -13.19 11.58 15.24
N ASP A 26 -12.47 12.70 15.35
CA ASP A 26 -12.64 13.82 14.41
C ASP A 26 -12.31 13.40 12.98
N PHE A 27 -11.24 12.62 12.82
CA PHE A 27 -10.87 12.08 11.51
C PHE A 27 -12.02 11.25 10.93
N VAL A 28 -12.58 10.32 11.70
CA VAL A 28 -13.72 9.50 11.28
C VAL A 28 -14.94 10.36 10.96
N ALA A 29 -15.29 11.32 11.82
CA ALA A 29 -16.45 12.17 11.63
C ALA A 29 -16.34 13.01 10.35
N ILE A 30 -15.18 13.62 10.10
CA ILE A 30 -14.93 14.40 8.89
C ILE A 30 -14.93 13.50 7.65
N MET A 31 -14.29 12.34 7.71
CA MET A 31 -14.22 11.41 6.59
C MET A 31 -15.58 10.81 6.21
N LYS A 32 -16.48 10.58 7.18
CA LYS A 32 -17.82 10.06 6.90
C LYS A 32 -18.78 11.12 6.36
N LYS A 33 -18.57 12.39 6.71
CA LYS A 33 -19.46 13.47 6.30
C LYS A 33 -19.39 13.67 4.79
N HIS A 34 -20.54 13.62 4.13
CA HIS A 34 -20.64 13.73 2.67
C HIS A 34 -19.75 12.70 1.95
N ASN A 35 -19.74 11.45 2.41
CA ASN A 35 -18.97 10.39 1.77
C ASN A 35 -19.57 10.03 0.42
N ASN A 36 -18.83 10.27 -0.66
CA ASN A 36 -19.24 9.86 -1.99
C ASN A 36 -18.94 8.39 -2.33
N GLY A 37 -18.18 7.66 -1.49
CA GLY A 37 -17.73 6.29 -1.78
C GLY A 37 -16.67 6.17 -2.88
N GLY A 38 -16.32 7.26 -3.55
CA GLY A 38 -15.22 7.31 -4.51
C GLY A 38 -13.89 7.18 -3.77
N TYR A 39 -12.99 6.35 -4.33
CA TYR A 39 -11.69 6.03 -3.72
C TYR A 39 -11.83 5.47 -2.28
N ALA A 40 -12.72 4.49 -2.09
CA ALA A 40 -12.90 3.77 -0.83
C ALA A 40 -11.57 3.14 -0.36
N ASN A 41 -11.21 3.36 0.90
CA ASN A 41 -9.90 3.01 1.45
C ASN A 41 -10.02 2.45 2.89
N SER A 42 -9.03 1.62 3.25
CA SER A 42 -8.73 1.28 4.64
C SER A 42 -7.65 2.26 5.15
N TRP A 43 -8.03 3.16 6.05
CA TRP A 43 -7.15 4.14 6.67
C TRP A 43 -6.48 3.56 7.90
N LEU A 44 -5.14 3.48 7.88
CA LEU A 44 -4.34 3.07 9.02
C LEU A 44 -3.76 4.32 9.69
N LEU A 45 -4.21 4.61 10.90
CA LEU A 45 -3.92 5.84 11.62
C LEU A 45 -3.21 5.50 12.93
N GLY A 46 -2.20 6.28 13.28
CA GLY A 46 -1.53 6.19 14.58
C GLY A 46 -1.58 7.55 15.28
N ASP A 47 -2.04 7.56 16.53
CA ASP A 47 -2.01 8.72 17.40
C ASP A 47 -0.84 8.64 18.36
N ILE A 48 0.21 9.41 18.08
CA ILE A 48 1.43 9.42 18.89
C ILE A 48 1.23 10.00 20.30
N LYS A 49 0.12 10.70 20.57
CA LYS A 49 -0.17 11.28 21.90
C LYS A 49 -0.74 10.23 22.85
N SER A 50 -1.61 9.36 22.34
CA SER A 50 -2.26 8.30 23.13
C SER A 50 -1.59 6.93 22.99
N GLY A 51 -0.79 6.72 21.94
CA GLY A 51 -0.25 5.42 21.56
C GLY A 51 -1.29 4.50 20.91
N GLU A 52 -2.46 5.02 20.55
CA GLU A 52 -3.51 4.24 19.89
C GLU A 52 -3.28 4.17 18.38
N ILE A 53 -3.50 2.99 17.80
CA ILE A 53 -3.61 2.79 16.36
C ILE A 53 -5.05 2.46 15.99
N MET A 54 -5.49 2.88 14.81
CA MET A 54 -6.82 2.64 14.27
C MET A 54 -6.76 2.18 12.83
N ARG A 55 -7.58 1.18 12.50
CA ARG A 55 -7.98 0.87 11.13
C ARG A 55 -9.40 1.34 10.93
N PHE A 56 -9.59 2.31 10.06
CA PHE A 56 -10.90 2.80 9.64
C PHE A 56 -11.14 2.44 8.17
N GLU A 57 -12.02 1.47 7.93
CA GLU A 57 -12.41 1.06 6.59
C GLU A 57 -13.69 1.79 6.21
N LEU A 58 -13.63 2.59 5.15
CA LEU A 58 -14.75 3.39 4.67
C LEU A 58 -15.10 2.98 3.23
N GLY A 59 -16.17 2.19 3.11
CA GLY A 59 -16.85 1.92 1.87
C GLY A 59 -17.86 3.02 1.51
N LEU A 60 -18.80 2.72 0.61
CA LEU A 60 -19.86 3.65 0.25
C LEU A 60 -20.97 3.67 1.32
N LYS A 61 -21.53 2.51 1.64
CA LYS A 61 -22.64 2.31 2.60
C LYS A 61 -22.14 1.76 3.93
N PHE A 62 -21.13 0.90 3.90
CA PHE A 62 -20.57 0.27 5.09
C PHE A 62 -19.27 0.93 5.53
N PHE A 63 -19.05 0.93 6.85
CA PHE A 63 -17.78 1.31 7.44
C PHE A 63 -17.47 0.42 8.66
N ASN A 64 -16.19 0.33 9.01
CA ASN A 64 -15.72 -0.37 10.19
C ASN A 64 -14.58 0.40 10.87
N ILE A 65 -14.52 0.34 12.20
CA ILE A 65 -13.48 0.99 13.00
C ILE A 65 -12.94 -0.06 13.97
N GLU A 66 -11.64 -0.34 13.88
CA GLU A 66 -10.92 -1.17 14.83
C GLU A 66 -9.80 -0.35 15.47
N ARG A 67 -9.68 -0.41 16.79
CA ARG A 67 -8.68 0.35 17.56
C ARG A 67 -7.88 -0.56 18.47
N LYS A 68 -6.60 -0.26 18.63
CA LYS A 68 -5.66 -1.03 19.46
C LYS A 68 -4.67 -0.11 20.14
N LYS A 69 -4.26 -0.47 21.35
CA LYS A 69 -3.08 0.11 22.03
C LYS A 69 -1.82 -0.76 21.89
N ASP A 70 -2.00 -2.01 21.50
CA ASP A 70 -0.93 -2.96 21.24
C ASP A 70 -1.33 -3.88 20.07
N GLY A 71 -0.35 -4.29 19.28
CA GLY A 71 -0.52 -5.08 18.06
C GLY A 71 -0.24 -4.27 16.80
N TYR A 72 -0.91 -4.65 15.71
CA TYR A 72 -0.63 -4.11 14.39
C TYR A 72 -1.88 -4.10 13.50
N PHE A 73 -1.76 -3.35 12.40
CA PHE A 73 -2.62 -3.45 11.22
C PHE A 73 -1.75 -3.61 9.98
N ILE A 74 -2.25 -4.34 8.98
CA ILE A 74 -1.62 -4.50 7.67
C ILE A 74 -2.56 -4.01 6.57
N GLY A 75 -2.01 -3.37 5.54
CA GLY A 75 -2.73 -2.93 4.35
C GLY A 75 -2.37 -3.81 3.15
N ILE A 76 -3.38 -4.32 2.43
CA ILE A 76 -3.19 -5.33 1.37
C ILE A 76 -4.03 -5.08 0.11
N ASN A 77 -4.60 -3.88 -0.04
CA ASN A 77 -5.59 -3.57 -1.09
C ASN A 77 -6.81 -4.50 -1.08
N ALA A 78 -7.29 -4.88 0.10
CA ALA A 78 -8.56 -5.55 0.30
C ALA A 78 -9.12 -5.17 1.68
N ALA A 79 -10.44 -5.02 1.78
CA ALA A 79 -11.11 -4.70 3.04
C ALA A 79 -11.14 -5.90 3.99
N PHE A 80 -10.94 -5.67 5.28
CA PHE A 80 -11.04 -6.69 6.32
C PHE A 80 -12.46 -6.89 6.82
N ASP A 81 -13.30 -5.85 6.85
CA ASP A 81 -14.73 -5.96 7.11
C ASP A 81 -15.44 -6.74 6.00
N ASP A 82 -16.14 -7.80 6.40
CA ASP A 82 -16.81 -8.73 5.50
C ASP A 82 -17.96 -8.07 4.72
N ARG A 83 -18.63 -7.06 5.28
CA ARG A 83 -19.73 -6.37 4.61
C ARG A 83 -19.19 -5.51 3.49
N ILE A 84 -18.15 -4.72 3.76
CA ILE A 84 -17.47 -3.93 2.70
C ILE A 84 -16.94 -4.88 1.63
N ARG A 85 -16.18 -5.91 2.05
CA ARG A 85 -15.52 -6.84 1.12
C ARG A 85 -16.49 -7.62 0.24
N ASN A 86 -17.63 -8.04 0.77
CA ASN A 86 -18.56 -8.92 0.04
C ASN A 86 -19.73 -8.18 -0.62
N LEU A 87 -20.09 -6.97 -0.14
CA LEU A 87 -21.25 -6.22 -0.64
C LEU A 87 -20.85 -4.99 -1.48
N GLU A 88 -19.60 -4.52 -1.38
CA GLU A 88 -19.16 -3.29 -2.07
C GLU A 88 -17.89 -3.46 -2.90
N CYS A 89 -17.15 -4.55 -2.75
CA CYS A 89 -15.96 -4.84 -3.56
C CYS A 89 -16.23 -5.94 -4.59
N VAL A 90 -15.48 -5.87 -5.70
CA VAL A 90 -15.39 -6.96 -6.69
C VAL A 90 -13.94 -7.44 -6.72
N GLY A 91 -13.72 -8.76 -6.79
CA GLY A 91 -12.39 -9.33 -6.96
C GLY A 91 -11.43 -9.06 -5.78
N SER A 92 -11.92 -9.10 -4.54
CA SER A 92 -11.11 -8.80 -3.34
C SER A 92 -9.85 -9.68 -3.19
N ASN A 93 -9.86 -10.89 -3.77
CA ASN A 93 -8.74 -11.83 -3.77
C ASN A 93 -8.16 -12.10 -2.36
N PHE A 94 -8.99 -11.96 -1.32
CA PHE A 94 -8.55 -11.86 0.08
C PHE A 94 -7.87 -13.12 0.62
N VAL A 95 -8.25 -14.29 0.09
CA VAL A 95 -7.71 -15.60 0.49
C VAL A 95 -6.87 -16.27 -0.60
N ASP A 96 -6.90 -15.76 -1.83
CA ASP A 96 -6.16 -16.38 -2.93
C ASP A 96 -4.70 -15.91 -2.92
N ILE A 97 -3.80 -16.76 -2.43
CA ILE A 97 -2.36 -16.46 -2.38
C ILE A 97 -1.71 -16.39 -3.76
N ARG A 98 -2.41 -16.81 -4.83
CA ARG A 98 -1.97 -16.55 -6.21
C ARG A 98 -2.19 -15.10 -6.60
N LYS A 99 -2.85 -14.28 -5.78
CA LYS A 99 -3.14 -12.88 -6.03
C LYS A 99 -2.45 -11.98 -5.01
N PRO A 100 -2.18 -10.70 -5.36
CA PRO A 100 -1.43 -9.80 -4.50
C PRO A 100 -2.04 -9.63 -3.11
N SER A 101 -3.35 -9.43 -2.99
CA SER A 101 -4.00 -9.20 -1.70
C SER A 101 -3.88 -10.40 -0.76
N GLY A 102 -4.19 -11.61 -1.25
CA GLY A 102 -4.06 -12.85 -0.47
C GLY A 102 -2.61 -13.18 -0.11
N SER A 103 -1.68 -13.06 -1.07
CA SER A 103 -0.25 -13.29 -0.85
C SER A 103 0.31 -12.35 0.23
N ARG A 104 0.11 -11.03 0.06
CA ARG A 104 0.61 -10.01 1.00
C ARG A 104 -0.06 -10.14 2.37
N ARG A 105 -1.33 -10.55 2.44
CA ARG A 105 -2.00 -10.84 3.74
C ARG A 105 -1.24 -11.89 4.52
N VAL A 106 -0.92 -13.01 3.87
CA VAL A 106 -0.17 -14.10 4.50
C VAL A 106 1.24 -13.64 4.85
N ARG A 107 1.98 -13.07 3.89
CA ARG A 107 3.38 -12.68 4.11
C ARG A 107 3.56 -11.61 5.17
N LEU A 108 2.78 -10.53 5.13
CA LEU A 108 2.83 -9.49 6.15
C LEU A 108 2.46 -10.05 7.53
N THR A 109 1.46 -10.94 7.63
CA THR A 109 1.11 -11.59 8.92
C THR A 109 2.27 -12.43 9.46
N GLN A 110 2.97 -13.20 8.62
CA GLN A 110 4.16 -13.95 9.01
C GLN A 110 5.25 -13.01 9.56
N LEU A 111 5.53 -11.91 8.85
CA LEU A 111 6.53 -10.92 9.27
C LEU A 111 6.12 -10.20 10.56
N MET A 112 4.85 -9.86 10.74
CA MET A 112 4.36 -9.26 12.00
C MET A 112 4.53 -10.22 13.19
N ASN A 113 4.39 -11.52 12.97
CA ASN A 113 4.64 -12.53 14.00
C ASN A 113 6.14 -12.72 14.26
N GLU A 114 6.96 -12.79 13.21
CA GLU A 114 8.42 -12.95 13.29
C GLU A 114 9.08 -11.77 14.02
N TYR A 115 8.67 -10.55 13.67
CA TYR A 115 9.21 -9.31 14.23
C TYR A 115 8.39 -8.76 15.40
N LYS A 116 7.50 -9.56 16.00
CA LYS A 116 6.66 -9.11 17.12
C LYS A 116 7.53 -8.51 18.25
N GLY A 117 7.25 -7.25 18.60
CA GLY A 117 8.00 -6.49 19.61
C GLY A 117 9.39 -6.01 19.18
N LYS A 118 9.76 -6.19 17.90
CA LYS A 118 11.08 -5.86 17.34
C LYS A 118 11.02 -4.93 16.12
N ILE A 119 9.82 -4.53 15.68
CA ILE A 119 9.67 -3.64 14.52
C ILE A 119 10.16 -2.24 14.91
N ASN A 120 11.35 -1.89 14.43
CA ASN A 120 11.89 -0.54 14.38
C ASN A 120 11.94 -0.05 12.92
N VAL A 121 12.49 1.13 12.68
CA VAL A 121 12.62 1.70 11.32
C VAL A 121 13.34 0.76 10.35
N GLU A 122 14.47 0.18 10.76
CA GLU A 122 15.28 -0.71 9.90
C GLU A 122 14.52 -1.98 9.54
N VAL A 123 13.85 -2.60 10.51
CA VAL A 123 12.99 -3.77 10.28
C VAL A 123 11.82 -3.42 9.37
N ALA A 124 11.18 -2.27 9.56
CA ALA A 124 10.09 -1.84 8.68
C ALA A 124 10.56 -1.60 7.24
N GLN A 125 11.76 -1.04 7.03
CA GLN A 125 12.36 -0.91 5.69
C GLN A 125 12.59 -2.27 5.04
N ARG A 126 13.07 -3.27 5.81
CA ARG A 126 13.22 -4.66 5.33
C ARG A 126 11.90 -5.31 4.97
N ILE A 127 10.86 -5.11 5.79
CA ILE A 127 9.51 -5.62 5.52
C ILE A 127 8.96 -5.02 4.23
N LEU A 128 9.11 -3.72 4.02
CA LEU A 128 8.67 -3.07 2.78
C LEU A 128 9.45 -3.54 1.55
N ALA A 129 10.70 -3.98 1.72
CA ALA A 129 11.58 -4.51 0.67
C ALA A 129 11.43 -6.03 0.43
N ASP A 130 10.49 -6.70 1.10
CA ASP A 130 10.38 -8.17 1.09
C ASP A 130 9.88 -8.73 -0.26
N HIS A 131 10.58 -9.77 -0.72
CA HIS A 131 10.36 -10.47 -2.00
C HIS A 131 10.02 -11.95 -1.85
N TYR A 132 9.64 -12.39 -0.65
CA TYR A 132 9.27 -13.78 -0.45
C TYR A 132 7.87 -14.05 -1.02
N ASP A 133 7.80 -14.86 -2.08
CA ASP A 133 6.56 -15.28 -2.70
C ASP A 133 5.99 -16.49 -1.95
N VAL A 134 4.92 -16.29 -1.18
CA VAL A 134 4.31 -17.36 -0.36
C VAL A 134 3.61 -18.44 -1.17
N TYR A 135 3.28 -18.19 -2.44
CA TYR A 135 2.69 -19.20 -3.32
C TYR A 135 3.77 -20.11 -3.90
N LEU A 136 4.89 -19.54 -4.33
CA LEU A 136 6.05 -20.30 -4.84
C LEU A 136 6.99 -20.79 -3.74
N GLN A 137 6.83 -20.29 -2.52
CA GLN A 137 7.65 -20.56 -1.34
C GLN A 137 9.15 -20.29 -1.55
N LYS A 138 9.48 -19.18 -2.22
CA LYS A 138 10.87 -18.78 -2.48
C LYS A 138 11.01 -17.27 -2.59
N GLU A 139 12.23 -16.79 -2.38
CA GLU A 139 12.61 -15.42 -2.73
C GLU A 139 12.53 -15.24 -4.24
N LYS A 140 11.55 -14.45 -4.68
CA LYS A 140 11.35 -14.11 -6.08
C LYS A 140 10.55 -12.80 -6.16
N PRO A 141 11.19 -11.68 -6.53
CA PRO A 141 10.46 -10.44 -6.79
C PRO A 141 9.37 -10.68 -7.85
N GLY A 142 8.18 -10.12 -7.62
CA GLY A 142 7.07 -10.24 -8.55
C GLY A 142 5.82 -9.49 -8.09
N TYR A 143 4.69 -9.71 -8.74
CA TYR A 143 3.43 -9.01 -8.47
C TYR A 143 2.79 -9.39 -7.12
N ARG A 144 3.15 -10.56 -6.57
CA ARG A 144 2.61 -11.11 -5.32
C ARG A 144 3.34 -10.64 -4.07
N THR A 145 4.56 -10.12 -4.20
CA THR A 145 5.43 -9.76 -3.08
C THR A 145 5.04 -8.41 -2.46
N ILE A 146 5.59 -8.08 -1.30
CA ILE A 146 5.30 -6.81 -0.62
C ILE A 146 5.88 -5.65 -1.44
N ASP A 147 7.16 -5.74 -1.80
CA ASP A 147 7.74 -4.90 -2.83
C ASP A 147 7.42 -5.52 -4.19
N SER A 148 6.43 -4.97 -4.89
CA SER A 148 5.82 -5.61 -6.06
C SER A 148 6.49 -5.20 -7.38
N HIS A 149 6.66 -6.15 -8.30
CA HIS A 149 7.36 -5.97 -9.58
C HIS A 149 6.64 -6.70 -10.73
N TYR A 150 5.55 -6.15 -11.25
CA TYR A 150 4.72 -6.81 -12.28
C TYR A 150 5.48 -6.99 -13.61
N TYR A 151 6.45 -6.11 -13.87
CA TYR A 151 7.31 -6.16 -15.05
C TYR A 151 8.27 -7.36 -15.07
N LEU A 152 8.29 -8.18 -14.01
CA LEU A 152 9.08 -9.41 -13.92
C LEU A 152 8.22 -10.68 -14.08
N ASP A 153 6.91 -10.54 -14.26
CA ASP A 153 5.98 -11.67 -14.28
C ASP A 153 5.38 -11.95 -15.66
N ALA A 154 5.64 -13.15 -16.17
CA ALA A 154 5.07 -13.66 -17.41
C ALA A 154 3.60 -14.11 -17.30
N PHE A 155 3.07 -14.26 -16.08
CA PHE A 155 1.71 -14.75 -15.80
C PHE A 155 1.32 -16.08 -16.47
N GLU A 156 2.26 -17.01 -16.66
CA GLU A 156 2.12 -18.28 -17.40
C GLU A 156 0.89 -19.13 -17.06
N TYR A 157 0.35 -19.03 -15.84
CA TYR A 157 -0.78 -19.84 -15.36
C TYR A 157 -1.91 -19.01 -14.73
N VAL A 158 -1.96 -17.70 -15.01
CA VAL A 158 -3.00 -16.83 -14.46
C VAL A 158 -4.26 -16.91 -15.32
N SER A 159 -5.25 -17.64 -14.81
CA SER A 159 -6.63 -17.58 -15.29
C SER A 159 -7.30 -16.32 -14.73
N THR A 160 -7.25 -15.19 -15.45
CA THR A 160 -8.08 -14.02 -15.13
C THR A 160 -9.19 -13.84 -16.15
N SER A 161 -10.43 -13.84 -15.67
CA SER A 161 -11.52 -13.10 -16.30
C SER A 161 -11.48 -11.67 -15.79
N GLY A 162 -11.07 -10.70 -16.63
CA GLY A 162 -11.10 -9.27 -16.30
C GLY A 162 -9.86 -8.47 -16.73
N SER A 163 -9.94 -7.15 -16.52
CA SER A 163 -8.86 -6.19 -16.71
C SER A 163 -7.84 -6.28 -15.56
N HIS A 164 -6.60 -6.65 -15.89
CA HIS A 164 -5.38 -6.68 -15.05
C HIS A 164 -5.07 -7.97 -14.25
N PRO A 165 -3.77 -8.30 -14.08
CA PRO A 165 -2.61 -7.82 -14.85
C PRO A 165 -2.29 -8.70 -16.08
N VAL A 166 -1.71 -8.09 -17.12
CA VAL A 166 -1.19 -8.78 -18.33
C VAL A 166 0.33 -9.00 -18.22
N PRO A 167 0.94 -9.95 -18.95
CA PRO A 167 2.36 -10.29 -18.82
C PRO A 167 3.28 -9.06 -18.86
N PHE A 168 4.22 -8.99 -17.93
CA PHE A 168 5.27 -7.97 -17.84
C PHE A 168 4.75 -6.53 -17.78
N GLU A 169 3.56 -6.28 -17.24
CA GLU A 169 3.02 -4.91 -17.10
C GLU A 169 4.00 -4.00 -16.33
N PRO A 170 4.36 -2.80 -16.85
CA PRO A 170 5.29 -1.87 -16.20
C PRO A 170 4.66 -1.18 -14.97
N PHE A 171 4.35 -1.99 -13.96
CA PHE A 171 3.61 -1.65 -12.76
C PHE A 171 4.28 -2.28 -11.53
N GLY A 172 4.05 -1.69 -10.36
CA GLY A 172 4.62 -2.19 -9.11
C GLY A 172 4.84 -1.10 -8.08
N THR A 173 5.68 -1.40 -7.09
CA THR A 173 6.05 -0.47 -6.02
C THR A 173 6.99 0.61 -6.56
N LEU A 174 6.75 1.87 -6.19
CA LEU A 174 7.50 3.03 -6.71
C LEU A 174 8.16 3.89 -5.63
N ASP A 175 7.91 3.57 -4.37
CA ASP A 175 8.51 4.23 -3.21
C ASP A 175 8.48 3.30 -1.98
N GLY A 176 9.17 3.73 -0.93
CA GLY A 176 9.05 3.19 0.42
C GLY A 176 9.08 4.33 1.43
N LYS A 177 8.22 4.29 2.46
CA LYS A 177 8.20 5.30 3.52
C LYS A 177 8.02 4.64 4.88
N VAL A 178 8.84 5.04 5.85
CA VAL A 178 8.83 4.52 7.22
C VAL A 178 8.97 5.67 8.21
N THR A 179 8.10 5.68 9.22
CA THR A 179 8.21 6.57 10.38
C THR A 179 7.95 5.79 11.65
N ASP A 180 8.50 6.26 12.76
CA ASP A 180 8.08 5.89 14.11
C ASP A 180 7.50 7.13 14.84
N SER A 181 7.14 6.98 16.11
CA SER A 181 6.57 8.08 16.90
C SER A 181 7.54 9.24 17.12
N GLN A 182 8.85 8.99 17.24
CA GLN A 182 9.85 10.03 17.45
C GLN A 182 10.05 10.85 16.18
N LEU A 183 10.12 10.19 15.02
CA LEU A 183 10.21 10.82 13.71
C LEU A 183 8.93 11.60 13.39
N ALA A 184 7.76 11.03 13.65
CA ALA A 184 6.48 11.70 13.42
C ALA A 184 6.34 12.99 14.24
N GLN A 185 6.80 12.99 15.51
CA GLN A 185 6.81 14.19 16.34
C GLN A 185 7.67 15.32 15.75
N GLN A 186 8.66 14.97 14.93
CA GLN A 186 9.57 15.90 14.28
C GLN A 186 9.19 16.20 12.82
N PHE A 187 8.01 15.75 12.37
CA PHE A 187 7.60 15.79 10.96
C PHE A 187 8.68 15.21 10.04
N ALA A 188 9.19 14.04 10.43
CA ALA A 188 10.23 13.31 9.73
C ALA A 188 9.79 11.89 9.35
N PHE A 189 10.40 11.35 8.29
CA PHE A 189 10.25 9.97 7.88
C PHE A 189 11.44 9.56 7.01
N TRP A 190 11.74 8.27 6.97
CA TRP A 190 12.64 7.70 5.98
C TRP A 190 11.87 7.43 4.69
N GLY A 191 12.39 7.92 3.57
CA GLY A 191 11.82 7.71 2.24
C GLY A 191 12.84 7.10 1.29
N ARG A 192 12.38 6.28 0.35
CA ARG A 192 13.16 5.82 -0.80
C ARG A 192 12.36 6.09 -2.06
N TRP A 193 12.98 6.73 -3.05
CA TRP A 193 12.40 6.90 -4.38
C TRP A 193 12.78 5.70 -5.26
N GLY A 194 11.80 5.09 -5.91
CA GLY A 194 11.94 3.73 -6.45
C GLY A 194 11.43 2.68 -5.46
N ASN A 195 11.36 1.42 -5.89
CA ASN A 195 10.85 0.35 -5.04
C ASN A 195 11.68 0.20 -3.74
N SER A 196 11.07 -0.42 -2.73
CA SER A 196 11.61 -0.40 -1.37
C SER A 196 12.89 -1.23 -1.23
N SER A 197 13.06 -2.28 -2.03
CA SER A 197 14.28 -3.11 -2.09
C SER A 197 15.45 -2.41 -2.78
N GLY A 198 15.17 -1.47 -3.68
CA GLY A 198 16.19 -0.78 -4.47
C GLY A 198 16.53 -1.46 -5.77
N LEU A 199 15.73 -2.43 -6.20
CA LEU A 199 15.88 -3.06 -7.49
C LEU A 199 15.75 -1.99 -8.59
N GLU A 200 16.61 -2.02 -9.58
CA GLU A 200 16.56 -1.01 -10.64
C GLU A 200 15.51 -1.37 -11.69
N PHE A 201 14.95 -0.35 -12.33
CA PHE A 201 14.15 -0.49 -13.55
C PHE A 201 14.83 0.26 -14.69
N ASN A 202 15.28 -0.49 -15.71
CA ASN A 202 15.85 0.08 -16.93
C ASN A 202 14.78 0.02 -18.03
N ALA A 203 14.28 1.19 -18.43
CA ALA A 203 13.17 1.32 -19.34
C ALA A 203 13.54 0.84 -20.76
N GLN A 204 14.74 1.18 -21.23
CA GLN A 204 15.18 0.77 -22.57
C GLN A 204 15.34 -0.75 -22.67
N LYS A 205 15.98 -1.37 -21.67
CA LYS A 205 16.13 -2.83 -21.59
C LYS A 205 14.76 -3.50 -21.53
N PHE A 206 13.88 -3.03 -20.64
CA PHE A 206 12.52 -3.56 -20.52
C PHE A 206 11.76 -3.51 -21.86
N LEU A 207 11.79 -2.38 -22.57
CA LEU A 207 11.13 -2.24 -23.87
C LEU A 207 11.75 -3.14 -24.96
N SER A 208 13.06 -3.40 -24.89
CA SER A 208 13.73 -4.32 -25.82
C SER A 208 13.37 -5.79 -25.57
N GLU A 209 13.20 -6.18 -24.31
CA GLU A 209 12.83 -7.55 -23.91
C GLU A 209 11.31 -7.79 -24.04
N HIS A 210 10.51 -6.74 -23.91
CA HIS A 210 9.05 -6.80 -23.89
C HIS A 210 8.44 -5.82 -24.89
N PHE A 211 8.68 -6.07 -26.18
CA PHE A 211 8.25 -5.20 -27.29
C PHE A 211 6.73 -4.91 -27.32
N GLN A 212 5.91 -5.75 -26.70
CA GLN A 212 4.47 -5.50 -26.50
C GLN A 212 4.16 -4.14 -25.82
N TRP A 213 5.12 -3.57 -25.08
CA TRP A 213 5.01 -2.28 -24.40
C TRP A 213 5.66 -1.12 -25.17
N GLU A 214 6.10 -1.33 -26.41
CA GLU A 214 6.82 -0.32 -27.23
C GLU A 214 6.06 1.00 -27.40
N HIS A 215 4.73 0.96 -27.39
CA HIS A 215 3.88 2.16 -27.39
C HIS A 215 4.10 3.12 -26.20
N LEU A 216 4.80 2.67 -25.14
CA LEU A 216 5.20 3.49 -24.00
C LEU A 216 6.62 4.07 -24.13
N SER A 217 7.28 3.86 -25.27
CA SER A 217 8.59 4.44 -25.56
C SER A 217 8.56 5.96 -25.40
N GLY A 218 9.59 6.50 -24.75
CA GLY A 218 9.67 7.92 -24.37
C GLY A 218 8.88 8.31 -23.11
N TYR A 219 7.87 7.52 -22.70
CA TYR A 219 7.08 7.75 -21.48
C TYR A 219 7.60 6.95 -20.29
N LEU A 220 8.06 5.71 -20.49
CA LEU A 220 8.76 4.96 -19.44
C LEU A 220 10.12 5.60 -19.15
N LYS A 221 10.39 5.80 -17.86
CA LYS A 221 11.64 6.37 -17.36
C LYS A 221 12.39 5.35 -16.52
N ASP A 222 13.71 5.40 -16.59
CA ASP A 222 14.57 4.62 -15.70
C ASP A 222 14.29 4.96 -14.24
N ARG A 223 14.42 3.95 -13.38
CA ARG A 223 14.40 4.10 -11.92
C ARG A 223 15.65 3.40 -11.36
N PRO A 224 16.78 4.12 -11.29
CA PRO A 224 18.00 3.59 -10.70
C PRO A 224 17.82 3.41 -9.19
N SER A 225 18.68 2.60 -8.57
CA SER A 225 18.65 2.41 -7.13
C SER A 225 18.95 3.73 -6.40
N GLN A 226 18.17 4.03 -5.37
CA GLN A 226 18.39 5.19 -4.49
C GLN A 226 18.62 4.73 -3.05
N PRO A 227 19.33 5.48 -2.22
CA PRO A 227 19.40 5.17 -0.79
C PRO A 227 18.05 5.42 -0.09
N TRP A 228 17.89 4.84 1.09
CA TRP A 228 16.93 5.37 2.05
C TRP A 228 17.44 6.72 2.55
N THR A 229 16.61 7.75 2.46
CA THR A 229 16.94 9.14 2.81
C THR A 229 16.00 9.63 3.91
N LEU A 230 16.56 10.32 4.91
CA LEU A 230 15.77 10.94 5.96
C LEU A 230 15.23 12.30 5.49
N PHE A 231 13.90 12.40 5.44
CA PHE A 231 13.18 13.65 5.21
C PHE A 231 12.75 14.22 6.56
N GLN A 232 12.94 15.52 6.76
CA GLN A 232 12.51 16.21 7.97
C GLN A 232 12.06 17.63 7.62
N ALA A 233 10.90 18.04 8.15
CA ALA A 233 10.39 19.40 7.91
C ALA A 233 11.44 20.47 8.28
N GLY A 234 11.58 21.46 7.40
CA GLY A 234 12.55 22.55 7.57
C GLY A 234 14.02 22.18 7.29
N LYS A 235 14.31 20.96 6.82
CA LYS A 235 15.66 20.52 6.43
C LYS A 235 15.70 20.06 4.97
N ILE A 236 16.79 20.36 4.28
CA ILE A 236 17.10 19.75 2.99
C ILE A 236 17.54 18.30 3.28
N PRO A 237 16.92 17.28 2.67
CA PRO A 237 17.34 15.89 2.85
C PRO A 237 18.81 15.73 2.48
N LYS A 238 19.57 14.98 3.29
CA LYS A 238 20.98 14.65 3.04
C LYS A 238 21.10 13.30 2.36
#